data_AF-A0A0P7XJZ7-F1
#
_entry.id   AF-A0A0P7XJZ7-F1
#
_cell.length_a   1.000
_cell.length_b   1.000
_cell.length_c   1.000
_cell.angle_alpha   90.00
_cell.angle_beta   90.00
_cell.angle_gamma   90.00
#
_symmetry.space_group_name_H-M   'P 1'
#
loop_
_entity.id
_entity.type
_entity.pdbx_description
1 polymer ?
#
loop_
_entity_poly.entity_id
_entity_poly.type
_entity_poly.pdbx_seq_one_letter_code
_entity_poly.pdbx_strand_id
1 'polypeptide(L)'
;MTRYVEAMALAFWLVIGVAAFAAVVIFAVDRSQKADTIRRNYPVIGRFRGLFSTPGAFFRQYFFAMDREELPFNRAQREWVKHASDGGSNTLLFGSTRNISVVGTPIFTSDPFPPLDDQFASSEPLEIEPHAAIPDKARSVFNISGMSYGAISKPAVRAASCSRRAASDAASGPRHGTRAANSSVR
;
A
#
# COMPACT_ATOMS: atom_id res chain seq x y z
N MET A 1 32.62 -49.67 17.69
CA MET A 1 32.65 -48.26 18.13
C MET A 1 33.21 -47.34 17.03
N THR A 2 34.41 -47.61 16.49
CA THR A 2 35.11 -46.76 15.50
C THR A 2 34.35 -46.52 14.19
N ARG A 3 33.73 -47.56 13.60
CA ARG A 3 32.96 -47.44 12.34
C ARG A 3 31.79 -46.44 12.40
N TYR A 4 31.15 -46.29 13.56
CA TYR A 4 30.06 -45.32 13.73
C TYR A 4 30.58 -43.88 13.80
N VAL A 5 31.72 -43.68 14.45
CA VAL A 5 32.37 -42.36 14.53
C VAL A 5 32.86 -41.92 13.15
N GLU A 6 33.45 -42.83 12.37
CA GLU A 6 33.87 -42.56 10.99
C GLU A 6 32.67 -42.22 10.08
N ALA A 7 31.57 -42.97 10.18
CA ALA A 7 30.36 -42.69 9.43
C ALA A 7 29.75 -41.33 9.79
N MET A 8 29.73 -40.95 11.07
CA MET A 8 29.26 -39.63 11.51
C MET A 8 30.18 -38.50 11.05
N ALA A 9 31.50 -38.72 11.06
CA ALA A 9 32.47 -37.74 10.56
C ALA A 9 32.33 -37.53 9.05
N LEU A 10 32.17 -38.61 8.26
CA LEU A 10 31.92 -38.52 6.82
C LEU A 10 30.59 -37.83 6.51
N ALA A 11 29.53 -38.14 7.25
CA ALA A 11 28.24 -37.46 7.12
C ALA A 11 28.36 -35.96 7.42
N PHE A 12 29.11 -35.58 8.46
CA PHE A 12 29.36 -34.18 8.80
C PHE A 12 30.09 -33.43 7.68
N TRP A 13 31.16 -34.01 7.15
CA TRP A 13 31.89 -33.44 6.01
C TRP A 13 31.04 -33.36 4.74
N LEU A 14 30.20 -34.35 4.49
CA LEU A 14 29.26 -34.34 3.37
C LEU A 14 28.25 -33.18 3.52
N VAL A 15 27.70 -32.98 4.72
CA VAL A 15 26.78 -31.85 4.99
C VAL A 15 27.47 -30.51 4.77
N ILE A 16 28.70 -30.34 5.26
CA ILE A 16 29.49 -29.12 5.02
C ILE A 16 29.76 -28.91 3.53
N GLY A 17 30.17 -29.98 2.82
CA GLY A 17 30.44 -29.92 1.38
C GLY A 17 29.21 -29.52 0.58
N VAL A 18 28.05 -30.10 0.89
CA VAL A 18 26.77 -29.75 0.26
C VAL A 18 26.39 -28.30 0.57
N ALA A 19 26.56 -27.85 1.81
CA ALA A 19 26.27 -26.46 2.20
C ALA A 19 27.18 -25.45 1.47
N ALA A 20 28.48 -25.74 1.38
CA ALA A 20 29.45 -24.92 0.66
C ALA A 20 29.13 -24.87 -0.84
N PHE A 21 28.81 -26.03 -1.45
CA PHE A 21 28.40 -26.09 -2.85
C PHE A 21 27.13 -25.27 -3.10
N ALA A 22 26.12 -25.42 -2.26
CA ALA A 22 24.89 -24.63 -2.34
C ALA A 22 25.18 -23.12 -2.23
N ALA A 23 26.08 -22.70 -1.34
CA ALA A 23 26.49 -21.30 -1.21
C ALA A 23 27.14 -20.75 -2.49
N VAL A 24 28.01 -21.54 -3.14
CA VAL A 24 28.65 -21.17 -4.42
C VAL A 24 27.61 -21.04 -5.54
N VAL A 25 26.68 -21.98 -5.64
CA VAL A 25 25.58 -21.91 -6.62
C VAL A 25 24.73 -20.67 -6.39
N ILE A 26 24.34 -20.40 -5.14
CA ILE A 26 23.57 -19.19 -4.78
C ILE A 26 24.34 -17.92 -5.11
N PHE A 27 25.64 -17.88 -4.82
CA PHE A 27 26.49 -16.73 -5.14
C PHE A 27 26.53 -16.46 -6.65
N ALA A 28 26.67 -17.50 -7.47
CA ALA A 28 26.67 -17.38 -8.93
C ALA A 28 25.31 -16.88 -9.45
N VAL A 29 24.21 -17.41 -8.92
CA VAL A 29 22.84 -16.97 -9.28
C VAL A 29 22.60 -15.51 -8.87
N ASP A 30 22.95 -15.14 -7.64
CA ASP A 30 22.73 -13.79 -7.11
C ASP A 30 23.58 -12.73 -7.85
N ARG A 31 24.79 -13.08 -8.31
CA ARG A 31 25.62 -12.21 -9.15
C ARG A 31 25.09 -12.05 -10.58
N SER A 32 24.46 -13.08 -11.14
CA SER A 32 23.94 -13.08 -12.51
C SER A 32 22.57 -12.38 -12.62
N GLN A 33 21.79 -12.37 -11.54
CA GLN A 33 20.47 -11.72 -11.51
C GLN A 33 20.58 -10.19 -11.63
N LYS A 34 19.77 -9.60 -12.52
CA LYS A 34 19.69 -8.13 -12.73
C LYS A 34 18.53 -7.45 -12.01
N ALA A 35 17.60 -8.21 -11.43
CA ALA A 35 16.36 -7.69 -10.87
C ALA A 35 16.51 -7.04 -9.48
N ASP A 36 17.51 -7.44 -8.69
CA ASP A 36 17.70 -6.93 -7.33
C ASP A 36 19.14 -6.45 -7.12
N THR A 37 19.31 -5.14 -7.06
CA THR A 37 20.60 -4.46 -6.89
C THR A 37 21.29 -4.86 -5.57
N ILE A 38 20.53 -5.19 -4.53
CA ILE A 38 21.07 -5.54 -3.21
C ILE A 38 21.72 -6.93 -3.28
N ARG A 39 21.04 -7.91 -3.89
CA ARG A 39 21.57 -9.28 -4.07
C ARG A 39 22.78 -9.32 -5.00
N ARG A 40 22.87 -8.39 -5.94
CA ARG A 40 24.01 -8.25 -6.85
C ARG A 40 25.26 -7.67 -6.15
N ASN A 41 25.08 -6.67 -5.28
CA ASN A 41 26.20 -6.04 -4.57
C ASN A 41 26.67 -6.86 -3.35
N TYR A 42 25.74 -7.55 -2.68
CA TYR A 42 26.01 -8.39 -1.52
C TYR A 42 25.41 -9.80 -1.73
N PRO A 43 26.02 -10.64 -2.57
CA PRO A 43 25.54 -12.00 -2.83
C PRO A 43 25.55 -12.83 -1.55
N VAL A 44 24.60 -13.75 -1.39
CA VAL A 44 24.37 -14.55 -0.17
C VAL A 44 23.88 -13.71 1.02
N ILE A 45 24.60 -12.65 1.42
CA ILE A 45 24.27 -11.81 2.58
C ILE A 45 22.96 -11.02 2.34
N GLY A 46 22.73 -10.54 1.11
CA GLY A 46 21.52 -9.80 0.75
C GLY A 46 20.22 -10.59 0.94
N ARG A 47 20.26 -11.93 0.88
CA ARG A 47 19.09 -12.78 1.15
C ARG A 47 18.68 -12.76 2.62
N PHE A 48 19.65 -12.59 3.53
CA PHE A 48 19.36 -12.46 4.96
C PHE A 48 18.56 -11.21 5.29
N ARG A 49 18.65 -10.15 4.48
CA ARG A 49 17.81 -8.96 4.66
C ARG A 49 16.32 -9.31 4.65
N GLY A 50 15.88 -10.17 3.74
CA GLY A 50 14.50 -10.67 3.70
C GLY A 50 14.19 -11.53 4.92
N LEU A 51 15.05 -12.50 5.22
CA LEU A 51 14.91 -13.43 6.34
C LEU A 51 14.84 -12.75 7.72
N PHE A 52 15.55 -11.63 7.91
CA PHE A 52 15.52 -10.86 9.16
C PHE A 52 14.43 -9.77 9.18
N SER A 53 13.93 -9.33 8.03
CA SER A 53 12.85 -8.33 7.98
C SER A 53 11.53 -8.91 8.48
N THR A 54 11.23 -10.18 8.17
CA THR A 54 9.96 -10.81 8.56
C THR A 54 9.84 -11.03 10.08
N PRO A 55 10.82 -11.64 10.77
CA PRO A 55 10.79 -11.77 12.22
C PRO A 55 10.87 -10.42 12.93
N GLY A 56 11.63 -9.46 12.37
CA GLY A 56 11.73 -8.11 12.93
C GLY A 56 10.38 -7.40 13.02
N ALA A 57 9.46 -7.65 12.08
CA ALA A 57 8.09 -7.14 12.15
C ALA A 57 7.32 -7.73 13.35
N PHE A 58 7.46 -9.04 13.61
CA PHE A 58 6.81 -9.70 14.75
C PHE A 58 7.43 -9.28 16.09
N PHE A 59 8.75 -9.17 16.20
CA PHE A 59 9.40 -8.73 17.44
C PHE A 59 9.07 -7.28 17.81
N ARG A 60 8.81 -6.40 16.82
CA ARG A 60 8.42 -5.01 17.08
C ARG A 60 7.14 -4.88 17.90
N GLN A 61 6.12 -5.70 17.60
CA GLN A 61 4.86 -5.67 18.35
C GLN A 61 5.05 -5.94 19.86
N TYR A 62 6.12 -6.64 20.23
CA TYR A 62 6.41 -7.00 21.61
C TYR A 62 7.47 -6.11 22.29
N PHE A 63 8.41 -5.52 21.53
CA PHE A 63 9.55 -4.81 22.12
C PHE A 63 9.59 -3.30 21.88
N PHE A 64 8.95 -2.75 20.85
CA PHE A 64 8.98 -1.31 20.57
C PHE A 64 7.70 -0.83 19.87
N ALA A 65 6.97 0.07 20.53
CA ALA A 65 5.77 0.70 20.00
C ALA A 65 6.05 1.52 18.71
N MET A 66 5.00 1.60 17.88
CA MET A 66 4.73 2.57 16.81
C MET A 66 5.70 2.65 15.62
N ASP A 67 5.37 1.99 14.50
CA ASP A 67 5.95 2.24 13.17
C ASP A 67 5.85 3.71 12.68
N ARG A 68 5.06 4.54 13.40
CA ARG A 68 4.69 5.92 13.06
C ARG A 68 5.56 7.02 13.69
N GLU A 69 6.52 6.70 14.55
CA GLU A 69 7.35 7.72 15.23
C GLU A 69 8.57 8.17 14.41
N GLU A 70 8.84 7.54 13.27
CA GLU A 70 9.95 7.90 12.38
C GLU A 70 9.59 9.11 11.49
N LEU A 71 10.25 10.26 11.69
CA LEU A 71 10.19 11.47 10.87
C LEU A 71 11.39 11.53 9.90
N PRO A 72 11.30 12.15 8.71
CA PRO A 72 10.16 12.90 8.14
C PRO A 72 9.12 12.01 7.43
N PHE A 73 9.46 10.77 7.08
CA PHE A 73 8.56 9.83 6.42
C PHE A 73 8.42 8.56 7.25
N ASN A 74 7.17 8.23 7.57
CA ASN A 74 6.80 7.05 8.32
C ASN A 74 7.14 5.78 7.52
N ARG A 75 7.56 4.71 8.19
CA ARG A 75 7.88 3.42 7.57
C ARG A 75 6.73 2.90 6.69
N ALA A 76 5.48 3.02 7.15
CA ALA A 76 4.32 2.61 6.37
C ALA A 76 4.21 3.36 5.03
N GLN A 77 4.60 4.64 5.00
CA GLN A 77 4.63 5.42 3.76
C GLN A 77 5.76 4.94 2.84
N ARG A 78 6.95 4.66 3.38
CA ARG A 78 8.08 4.14 2.59
C ARG A 78 7.78 2.76 2.00
N GLU A 79 7.14 1.88 2.77
CA GLU A 79 6.71 0.56 2.31
C GLU A 79 5.61 0.67 1.25
N TRP A 80 4.66 1.59 1.40
CA TRP A 80 3.64 1.86 0.38
C TRP A 80 4.25 2.39 -0.92
N VAL A 81 5.16 3.38 -0.87
CA VAL A 81 5.86 3.89 -2.07
C VAL A 81 6.63 2.76 -2.75
N LYS A 82 7.33 1.92 -1.98
CA LYS A 82 8.08 0.79 -2.53
C LYS A 82 7.15 -0.24 -3.18
N HIS A 83 6.02 -0.56 -2.54
CA HIS A 83 5.04 -1.48 -3.11
C HIS A 83 4.45 -0.95 -4.41
N ALA A 84 4.13 0.34 -4.47
CA ALA A 84 3.63 1.00 -5.67
C ALA A 84 4.70 1.05 -6.78
N SER A 85 5.98 1.31 -6.45
CA SER A 85 7.08 1.34 -7.42
C SER A 85 7.40 -0.03 -8.00
N ASP A 86 7.23 -1.09 -7.20
CA ASP A 86 7.47 -2.48 -7.62
C ASP A 86 6.31 -3.05 -8.47
N GLY A 87 5.36 -2.20 -8.90
CA GLY A 87 4.21 -2.58 -9.74
C GLY A 87 3.02 -3.16 -8.96
N GLY A 88 3.04 -3.05 -7.64
CA GLY A 88 1.93 -3.43 -6.76
C GLY A 88 0.75 -2.47 -6.85
N SER A 89 -0.38 -2.88 -6.26
CA SER A 89 -1.57 -2.02 -6.18
C SER A 89 -1.26 -0.78 -5.33
N ASN A 90 -1.58 0.40 -5.86
CA ASN A 90 -1.47 1.64 -5.09
C ASN A 90 -2.58 1.77 -4.01
N THR A 91 -3.52 0.82 -3.99
CA THR A 91 -4.68 0.83 -3.09
C THR A 91 -4.44 -0.12 -1.93
N LEU A 92 -4.32 0.44 -0.72
CA LEU A 92 -4.29 -0.32 0.53
C LEU A 92 -5.73 -0.52 1.05
N LEU A 93 -6.05 -1.75 1.45
CA LEU A 93 -7.35 -2.12 1.98
C LEU A 93 -7.56 -1.52 3.38
N PHE A 94 -8.84 -1.29 3.71
CA PHE A 94 -9.34 -0.30 4.66
C PHE A 94 -8.90 -0.47 6.12
N GLY A 95 -8.81 0.67 6.83
CA GLY A 95 -8.48 0.80 8.27
C GLY A 95 -7.49 1.94 8.51
N SER A 96 -7.96 3.10 8.96
CA SER A 96 -7.05 4.21 9.29
C SER A 96 -6.40 3.94 10.65
N THR A 97 -5.12 3.58 10.67
CA THR A 97 -4.30 3.59 11.91
C THR A 97 -3.87 5.02 12.30
N ARG A 98 -4.47 6.04 11.69
CA ARG A 98 -4.14 7.45 11.93
C ARG A 98 -4.80 7.90 13.22
N ASN A 99 -4.01 8.53 14.08
CA ASN A 99 -4.50 8.98 15.36
C ASN A 99 -5.57 10.07 15.16
N ILE A 100 -6.82 9.77 15.49
CA ILE A 100 -7.97 10.67 15.41
C ILE A 100 -8.08 11.61 16.61
N SER A 101 -7.30 11.37 17.68
CA SER A 101 -7.31 12.21 18.89
C SER A 101 -6.52 13.51 18.74
N VAL A 102 -5.70 13.64 17.68
CA VAL A 102 -4.94 14.86 17.41
C VAL A 102 -5.87 15.91 16.82
N VAL A 103 -5.94 17.07 17.48
CA VAL A 103 -6.74 18.23 17.03
C VAL A 103 -6.33 18.62 15.61
N GLY A 104 -7.32 18.86 14.74
CA GLY A 104 -7.11 19.15 13.32
C GLY A 104 -7.03 17.89 12.43
N THR A 105 -7.24 16.69 12.97
CA THR A 105 -7.37 15.48 12.15
C THR A 105 -8.71 15.50 11.42
N PRO A 106 -8.74 15.49 10.07
CA PRO A 106 -9.99 15.47 9.33
C PRO A 106 -10.67 14.11 9.49
N ILE A 107 -11.95 14.14 9.84
CA ILE A 107 -12.83 12.97 9.93
C ILE A 107 -13.99 13.22 8.97
N PHE A 108 -14.17 12.30 8.02
CA PHE A 108 -15.31 12.35 7.11
C PHE A 108 -16.43 11.51 7.72
N THR A 109 -17.50 12.17 8.16
CA THR A 109 -18.73 11.51 8.55
C THR A 109 -19.76 11.71 7.46
N SER A 110 -20.51 10.66 7.14
CA SER A 110 -21.68 10.81 6.28
C SER A 110 -22.71 11.67 7.01
N ASP A 111 -23.17 12.74 6.39
CA ASP A 111 -24.26 13.54 6.94
C ASP A 111 -25.59 12.82 6.71
N PRO A 112 -26.36 12.45 7.76
CA PRO A 112 -27.67 11.84 7.59
C PRO A 112 -28.72 12.82 7.03
N PHE A 113 -28.51 14.14 7.15
CA PHE A 113 -29.45 15.15 6.68
C PHE A 113 -28.74 16.12 5.73
N PRO A 114 -29.01 16.06 4.41
CA PRO A 114 -28.34 16.96 3.49
C PRO A 114 -28.63 18.42 3.87
N PRO A 115 -27.62 19.30 3.85
CA PRO A 115 -27.84 20.72 4.10
C PRO A 115 -28.90 21.26 3.14
N LEU A 116 -29.83 22.08 3.65
CA LEU A 116 -30.72 22.89 2.82
C LEU A 116 -29.87 23.83 1.96
N ASP A 117 -30.41 24.21 0.80
CA ASP A 117 -29.74 25.06 -0.20
C ASP A 117 -28.97 26.21 0.49
N ASP A 118 -27.71 26.40 0.07
CA ASP A 118 -26.75 27.42 0.51
C ASP A 118 -25.87 27.08 1.73
N GLN A 119 -26.07 25.93 2.39
CA GLN A 119 -25.20 25.46 3.49
C GLN A 119 -24.05 24.54 3.04
N PHE A 120 -23.53 24.73 1.83
CA PHE A 120 -22.39 23.99 1.31
C PHE A 120 -21.30 24.92 0.76
N ALA A 121 -20.05 24.64 1.11
CA ALA A 121 -18.90 25.30 0.52
C ALA A 121 -18.49 24.54 -0.76
N SER A 122 -18.43 25.23 -1.90
CA SER A 122 -17.83 24.68 -3.11
C SER A 122 -16.31 24.77 -2.98
N SER A 123 -15.61 23.63 -3.09
CA SER A 123 -14.15 23.65 -3.20
C SER A 123 -13.75 24.06 -4.62
N GLU A 124 -12.85 25.03 -4.75
CA GLU A 124 -12.24 25.31 -6.04
C GLU A 124 -11.41 24.10 -6.52
N PRO A 125 -11.39 23.81 -7.83
CA PRO A 125 -10.54 22.76 -8.38
C PRO A 125 -9.06 23.02 -8.03
N LEU A 126 -8.36 21.99 -7.55
CA LEU A 126 -6.94 22.09 -7.21
C LEU A 126 -6.10 21.70 -8.43
N GLU A 127 -5.21 22.59 -8.86
CA GLU A 127 -4.24 22.29 -9.92
C GLU A 127 -3.02 21.61 -9.31
N ILE A 128 -2.82 20.34 -9.70
CA ILE A 128 -1.68 19.52 -9.28
C ILE A 128 -0.58 19.71 -10.33
N GLU A 129 0.61 20.07 -9.84
CA GLU A 129 1.80 20.30 -10.67
C GLU A 129 1.60 21.35 -11.78
N PRO A 130 1.40 22.64 -11.42
CA PRO A 130 1.19 23.71 -12.40
C PRO A 130 2.37 23.94 -13.36
N HIS A 131 3.55 23.37 -13.07
CA HIS A 131 4.75 23.45 -13.91
C HIS A 131 4.96 22.22 -14.81
N ALA A 132 4.07 21.22 -14.77
CA ALA A 132 4.15 20.05 -15.64
C ALA A 132 3.73 20.40 -17.08
N ALA A 133 4.22 19.62 -18.06
CA ALA A 133 3.86 19.80 -19.48
C ALA A 133 2.35 19.65 -19.73
N ILE A 134 1.66 18.88 -18.89
CA ILE A 134 0.21 18.71 -18.87
C ILE A 134 -0.21 18.80 -17.40
N PRO A 135 -0.63 19.98 -16.92
CA PRO A 135 -1.05 20.15 -15.52
C PRO A 135 -2.36 19.40 -15.27
N ASP A 136 -2.43 18.67 -14.15
CA ASP A 136 -3.59 17.87 -13.79
C ASP A 136 -4.55 18.70 -12.93
N LYS A 137 -5.76 18.96 -13.44
CA LYS A 137 -6.79 19.70 -12.71
C LYS A 137 -7.65 18.73 -11.92
N ALA A 138 -7.33 18.59 -10.64
CA ALA A 138 -8.14 17.78 -9.74
C ALA A 138 -9.50 18.46 -9.51
N ARG A 139 -10.56 17.76 -9.93
CA ARG A 139 -11.96 18.23 -9.79
C ARG A 139 -12.43 18.34 -8.34
N SER A 140 -11.73 17.69 -7.42
CA SER A 140 -12.02 17.67 -5.99
C SER A 140 -10.71 17.53 -5.23
N VAL A 141 -10.62 18.21 -4.09
CA VAL A 141 -9.50 18.09 -3.13
C VAL A 141 -9.48 16.69 -2.49
N PHE A 142 -10.63 16.00 -2.47
CA PHE A 142 -10.77 14.67 -1.88
C PHE A 142 -11.38 13.66 -2.86
N ASN A 143 -10.81 12.46 -2.89
CA ASN A 143 -11.27 11.38 -3.75
C ASN A 143 -11.72 10.18 -2.91
N ILE A 144 -12.78 9.51 -3.37
CA ILE A 144 -13.20 8.22 -2.83
C ILE A 144 -12.37 7.14 -3.53
N SER A 145 -11.48 6.48 -2.78
CA SER A 145 -10.68 5.37 -3.28
C SER A 145 -11.55 4.21 -3.77
N GLY A 146 -11.08 3.48 -4.78
CA GLY A 146 -11.72 2.25 -5.22
C GLY A 146 -11.72 1.22 -4.09
N MET A 147 -12.90 0.76 -3.67
CA MET A 147 -13.04 -0.27 -2.65
C MET A 147 -13.37 -1.61 -3.31
N SER A 148 -12.72 -2.69 -2.85
CA SER A 148 -12.97 -4.04 -3.36
C SER A 148 -14.40 -4.50 -3.00
N TYR A 149 -15.08 -5.15 -3.95
CA TYR A 149 -16.35 -5.86 -3.72
C TYR A 149 -16.10 -7.01 -2.73
N GLY A 150 -16.30 -6.76 -1.44
CA GLY A 150 -16.03 -7.72 -0.36
C GLY A 150 -15.38 -7.08 0.87
N ALA A 151 -14.72 -5.92 0.73
CA ALA A 151 -14.21 -5.16 1.87
C ALA A 151 -15.33 -4.42 2.62
N ILE A 152 -16.39 -4.03 1.90
CA ILE A 152 -17.61 -3.42 2.42
C ILE A 152 -18.84 -4.02 1.71
N SER A 153 -20.02 -3.87 2.31
CA SER A 153 -21.26 -4.45 1.78
C SER A 153 -21.58 -3.94 0.37
N LYS A 154 -22.23 -4.78 -0.47
CA LYS A 154 -22.65 -4.39 -1.83
C LYS A 154 -23.46 -3.08 -1.86
N PRO A 155 -24.41 -2.82 -0.93
CA PRO A 155 -25.11 -1.54 -0.87
C PRO A 155 -24.18 -0.35 -0.60
N ALA A 156 -23.17 -0.52 0.26
CA ALA A 156 -22.21 0.54 0.57
C ALA A 156 -21.33 0.89 -0.64
N VAL A 157 -20.86 -0.10 -1.40
CA VAL A 157 -20.10 0.14 -2.65
C VAL A 157 -20.95 0.91 -3.67
N ARG A 158 -22.22 0.54 -3.81
CA ARG A 158 -23.16 1.22 -4.71
C ARG A 158 -23.44 2.65 -4.24
N ALA A 159 -23.70 2.85 -2.95
CA ALA A 159 -23.93 4.18 -2.38
C ALA A 159 -22.73 5.10 -2.59
N ALA A 160 -21.50 4.63 -2.31
CA ALA A 160 -20.27 5.39 -2.54
C ALA A 160 -20.02 5.71 -4.03
N SER A 161 -20.37 4.78 -4.92
CA SER A 161 -20.25 5.00 -6.37
C SER A 161 -21.28 6.03 -6.87
N CYS A 162 -22.51 5.96 -6.38
CA CYS A 162 -23.57 6.91 -6.69
C CYS A 162 -23.25 8.31 -6.16
N SER A 163 -22.79 8.43 -4.90
CA SER A 163 -22.43 9.72 -4.31
C SER A 163 -21.27 10.39 -5.06
N ARG A 164 -20.25 9.62 -5.46
CA ARG A 164 -19.15 10.12 -6.30
C ARG A 164 -19.63 10.66 -7.64
N ARG A 165 -20.57 9.96 -8.31
CA ARG A 165 -21.13 10.43 -9.58
C ARG A 165 -21.89 11.73 -9.38
N ALA A 166 -22.78 11.80 -8.39
CA ALA A 166 -23.54 13.00 -8.07
C ALA A 166 -22.62 14.20 -7.78
N ALA A 167 -21.56 13.99 -6.99
CA ALA A 167 -20.55 15.02 -6.72
C ALA A 167 -19.80 15.46 -7.98
N SER A 168 -19.45 14.51 -8.87
CA SER A 168 -18.76 14.83 -10.13
C SER A 168 -19.64 15.60 -11.12
N ASP A 169 -20.95 15.35 -11.08
CA ASP A 169 -21.93 16.05 -11.91
C ASP A 169 -22.15 17.47 -11.39
N ALA A 170 -22.28 17.64 -10.06
CA ALA A 170 -22.36 18.95 -9.40
C ALA A 170 -21.13 19.82 -9.66
N ALA A 171 -19.91 19.25 -9.60
CA ALA A 171 -18.67 19.97 -9.89
C ALA A 171 -18.50 20.31 -11.39
N SER A 172 -19.25 19.69 -12.30
CA SER A 172 -19.11 19.90 -13.75
C SER A 172 -19.97 21.04 -14.32
N GLY A 173 -20.68 21.79 -13.48
CA GLY A 173 -21.62 22.83 -13.91
C GLY A 173 -22.85 22.26 -14.63
N PRO A 174 -23.89 23.08 -14.91
CA PRO A 174 -25.11 22.61 -15.55
C PRO A 174 -24.80 22.11 -16.96
N ARG A 175 -24.83 20.78 -17.12
CA ARG A 175 -24.78 20.17 -18.45
C ARG A 175 -26.11 20.43 -19.13
N HIS A 176 -26.12 21.34 -20.09
CA HIS A 176 -27.24 21.49 -21.00
C HIS A 176 -27.47 20.15 -21.72
N GLY A 177 -28.52 19.44 -21.31
CA GLY A 177 -29.05 18.26 -21.98
C GLY A 177 -28.37 16.95 -21.63
N THR A 178 -28.79 16.29 -20.55
CA THR A 178 -28.95 14.82 -20.59
C THR A 178 -29.95 14.31 -19.55
N ARG A 179 -31.08 13.83 -20.09
CA ARG A 179 -32.07 12.88 -19.54
C ARG A 179 -32.06 12.60 -18.04
N ALA A 180 -33.18 12.98 -17.43
CA ALA A 180 -33.69 12.46 -16.16
C ALA A 180 -33.36 10.97 -15.98
N ALA A 181 -32.65 10.69 -14.89
CA ALA A 181 -32.44 9.36 -14.37
C ALA A 181 -33.81 8.71 -14.13
N ASN A 182 -34.08 7.61 -14.84
CA ASN A 182 -35.13 6.68 -14.45
C ASN A 182 -34.64 5.95 -13.20
N SER A 183 -34.88 6.54 -12.04
CA SER A 183 -34.81 5.89 -10.73
C SER A 183 -36.06 5.04 -10.54
N SER A 184 -36.18 3.94 -11.29
CA SER A 184 -37.09 2.86 -10.93
C SER A 184 -36.36 1.93 -9.99
N VAL A 185 -36.58 2.18 -8.71
CA VAL A 185 -36.39 1.25 -7.59
C VAL A 185 -37.07 -0.08 -7.93
N ARG A 186 -36.27 -1.15 -8.10
CA ARG A 186 -36.55 -2.53 -7.67
C ARG A 186 -35.23 -3.25 -7.42
#